data_AF-A0A812Z5G7-F1
#
_entry.id   AF-A0A812Z5G7-F1
#
_cell.length_a   1.000
_cell.length_b   1.000
_cell.length_c   1.000
_cell.angle_alpha   90.00
_cell.angle_beta   90.00
_cell.angle_gamma   90.00
#
_symmetry.space_group_name_H-M   'P 1'
#
loop_
_entity.id
_entity.type
_entity.pdbx_description
1 polymer ?
#
loop_
_entity_poly.entity_id
_entity_poly.type
_entity_poly.pdbx_seq_one_letter_code
_entity_poly.pdbx_strand_id
1 'polypeptide(L)'
;MGLQAEIAATTNEAAILQSEVDELLAQAQLASQNREKENGEFQSLTLEQREKKRALEQALAVLKDTYSSEGASMFQLDQSESPAGFGAYQRASGGKSVLTTIQQVIADTETLSAEAAQAEAAAQQNYEAFAAETADAVKLKREGIRKLNDKHAKQ
;
A
#
# COMPACT_ATOMS: atom_id res chain seq x y z
N MET A 1 37.64 -36.02 25.99
CA MET A 1 36.76 -35.08 26.72
C MET A 1 35.83 -35.92 27.58
N GLY A 2 35.60 -35.56 28.85
CA GLY A 2 34.75 -36.34 29.75
C GLY A 2 33.24 -36.08 29.52
N LEU A 3 32.39 -37.03 29.90
CA LEU A 3 30.92 -36.98 29.76
C LEU A 3 30.30 -35.65 30.24
N GLN A 4 30.78 -35.10 31.36
CA GLN A 4 30.30 -33.81 31.89
C GLN A 4 30.56 -32.63 30.94
N ALA A 5 31.67 -32.64 30.20
CA ALA A 5 31.99 -31.59 29.25
C ALA A 5 31.08 -31.66 28.01
N GLU A 6 30.69 -32.88 27.59
CA GLU A 6 29.77 -33.09 26.47
C GLU A 6 28.33 -32.67 26.83
N ILE A 7 27.87 -32.99 28.04
CA ILE A 7 26.57 -32.54 28.57
C ILE A 7 26.53 -31.01 28.65
N ALA A 8 27.56 -30.38 29.21
CA ALA A 8 27.63 -28.92 29.32
C ALA A 8 27.59 -28.23 27.94
N ALA A 9 28.33 -28.77 26.96
CA ALA A 9 28.35 -28.22 25.60
C ALA A 9 26.97 -28.29 24.92
N THR A 10 26.31 -29.44 25.01
CA THR A 10 25.00 -29.67 24.37
C THR A 10 23.86 -28.94 25.08
N THR A 11 23.93 -28.74 26.41
CA THR A 11 23.01 -27.84 27.13
C THR A 11 23.16 -26.39 26.67
N ASN A 12 24.39 -25.92 26.49
CA ASN A 12 24.63 -24.57 26.00
C ASN A 12 24.09 -24.38 24.58
N GLU A 13 24.31 -25.37 23.70
CA GLU A 13 23.77 -25.36 22.34
C GLU A 13 22.24 -25.32 22.32
N ALA A 14 21.58 -26.11 23.19
CA ALA A 14 20.12 -26.08 23.31
C ALA A 14 19.60 -24.72 23.80
N ALA A 15 20.31 -24.07 24.72
CA ALA A 15 19.97 -22.73 25.20
C ALA A 15 20.11 -21.66 24.11
N ILE A 16 21.17 -21.74 23.29
CA ILE A 16 21.37 -20.86 22.13
C ILE A 16 20.22 -21.04 21.13
N LEU A 17 19.89 -22.29 20.75
CA LEU A 17 18.80 -22.56 19.82
C LEU A 17 17.44 -22.06 20.36
N GLN A 18 17.22 -22.14 21.67
CA GLN A 18 16.00 -21.62 22.29
C GLN A 18 15.93 -20.09 22.19
N SER A 19 17.05 -19.39 22.46
CA SER A 19 17.13 -17.93 22.29
C SER A 19 16.83 -17.51 20.85
N GLU A 20 17.39 -18.22 19.88
CA GLU A 20 17.14 -17.95 18.45
C GLU A 20 15.67 -18.21 18.06
N VAL A 21 15.02 -19.23 18.64
CA VAL A 21 13.57 -19.46 18.45
C VAL A 21 12.76 -18.30 19.01
N ASP A 22 13.09 -17.81 20.20
CA ASP A 22 12.37 -16.72 20.84
C ASP A 22 12.52 -15.41 20.05
N GLU A 23 13.73 -15.14 19.54
CA GLU A 23 13.99 -14.01 18.64
C GLU A 23 13.20 -14.11 17.34
N LEU A 24 13.18 -15.27 16.69
CA LEU A 24 12.41 -15.49 15.46
C LEU A 24 10.91 -15.28 15.69
N LEU A 25 10.37 -15.73 16.81
CA LEU A 25 8.96 -15.52 17.17
C LEU A 25 8.65 -14.04 17.44
N ALA A 26 9.55 -13.33 18.11
CA ALA A 26 9.40 -11.89 18.34
C ALA A 26 9.41 -11.11 17.00
N GLN A 27 10.31 -11.47 16.09
CA GLN A 27 10.36 -10.90 14.74
C GLN A 27 9.09 -11.22 13.95
N ALA A 28 8.59 -12.46 14.02
CA ALA A 28 7.34 -12.86 13.37
C ALA A 28 6.15 -12.03 13.84
N GLN A 29 6.05 -11.79 15.16
CA GLN A 29 4.99 -10.99 15.75
C GLN A 29 5.08 -9.51 15.31
N LEU A 30 6.29 -8.96 15.24
CA LEU A 30 6.49 -7.59 14.77
C LEU A 30 6.13 -7.46 13.27
N ALA A 31 6.59 -8.38 12.44
CA ALA A 31 6.26 -8.41 11.02
C ALA A 31 4.75 -8.51 10.79
N SER A 32 4.05 -9.32 11.59
CA SER A 32 2.59 -9.47 11.52
C SER A 32 1.87 -8.15 11.82
N GLN A 33 2.29 -7.43 12.87
CA GLN A 33 1.72 -6.14 13.23
C GLN A 33 1.97 -5.08 12.16
N ASN A 34 3.18 -5.05 11.59
CA ASN A 34 3.51 -4.15 10.49
C ASN A 34 2.65 -4.43 9.26
N ARG A 35 2.45 -5.71 8.92
CA ARG A 35 1.58 -6.12 7.80
C ARG A 35 0.12 -5.70 8.03
N GLU A 36 -0.40 -5.90 9.22
CA GLU A 36 -1.77 -5.46 9.56
C GLU A 36 -1.91 -3.94 9.38
N LYS A 37 -0.94 -3.16 9.88
CA LYS A 37 -0.95 -1.71 9.76
C LYS A 37 -0.87 -1.24 8.30
N GLU A 38 0.11 -1.74 7.55
CA GLU A 38 0.31 -1.39 6.15
C GLU A 38 -0.93 -1.77 5.30
N ASN A 39 -1.59 -2.88 5.60
CA ASN A 39 -2.79 -3.29 4.88
C ASN A 39 -3.97 -2.35 5.20
N GLY A 40 -4.11 -1.95 6.46
CA GLY A 40 -5.09 -0.94 6.86
C GLY A 40 -4.87 0.41 6.18
N GLU A 41 -3.61 0.85 6.06
CA GLU A 41 -3.24 2.06 5.31
C GLU A 41 -3.58 1.92 3.81
N PHE A 42 -3.29 0.77 3.21
CA PHE A 42 -3.64 0.48 1.82
C PHE A 42 -5.16 0.50 1.57
N GLN A 43 -5.95 -0.11 2.46
CA GLN A 43 -7.41 -0.09 2.37
C GLN A 43 -7.96 1.33 2.44
N SER A 44 -7.43 2.13 3.38
CA SER A 44 -7.81 3.53 3.56
C SER A 44 -7.46 4.36 2.33
N LEU A 45 -6.24 4.20 1.80
CA LEU A 45 -5.80 4.86 0.57
C LEU A 45 -6.68 4.48 -0.63
N THR A 46 -7.03 3.21 -0.77
CA THR A 46 -7.89 2.75 -1.89
C THR A 46 -9.27 3.40 -1.85
N LEU A 47 -9.86 3.52 -0.66
CA LEU A 47 -11.13 4.22 -0.48
C LEU A 47 -11.00 5.71 -0.84
N GLU A 48 -9.97 6.37 -0.32
CA GLU A 48 -9.72 7.80 -0.59
C GLU A 48 -9.50 8.06 -2.08
N GLN A 49 -8.70 7.23 -2.77
CA GLN A 49 -8.45 7.38 -4.21
C GLN A 49 -9.72 7.17 -5.03
N ARG A 50 -10.58 6.23 -4.62
CA ARG A 50 -11.87 6.01 -5.28
C ARG A 50 -12.79 7.21 -5.13
N GLU A 51 -12.84 7.81 -3.94
CA GLU A 51 -13.63 9.01 -3.69
C GLU A 51 -13.10 10.22 -4.47
N LYS A 52 -11.77 10.42 -4.47
CA LYS A 52 -11.09 11.46 -5.25
C LYS A 52 -11.39 11.33 -6.74
N LYS A 53 -11.24 10.13 -7.31
CA LYS A 53 -11.55 9.85 -8.71
C LYS A 53 -12.99 10.22 -9.05
N ARG A 54 -13.94 9.79 -8.21
CA ARG A 54 -15.37 10.10 -8.40
C ARG A 54 -15.63 11.60 -8.39
N ALA A 55 -15.02 12.33 -7.46
CA ALA A 55 -15.16 13.79 -7.37
C ALA A 55 -14.58 14.48 -8.63
N LEU A 56 -13.43 14.04 -9.12
CA LEU A 56 -12.80 14.56 -10.34
C LEU A 56 -13.65 14.29 -11.58
N GLU A 57 -14.23 13.09 -11.70
CA GLU A 57 -15.14 12.73 -12.80
C GLU A 57 -16.40 13.60 -12.78
N GLN A 58 -16.97 13.86 -11.60
CA GLN A 58 -18.11 14.78 -11.44
C GLN A 58 -17.76 16.21 -11.84
N ALA A 59 -16.61 16.72 -11.38
CA ALA A 59 -16.13 18.05 -11.76
C ALA A 59 -15.90 18.16 -13.28
N LEU A 60 -15.32 17.13 -13.89
CA LEU A 60 -15.13 17.06 -15.33
C LEU A 60 -16.47 17.09 -16.08
N ALA A 61 -17.49 16.38 -15.60
CA ALA A 61 -18.81 16.37 -16.21
C ALA A 61 -19.47 17.76 -16.20
N VAL A 62 -19.45 18.46 -15.05
CA VAL A 62 -19.99 19.82 -14.91
C VAL A 62 -19.26 20.81 -15.81
N LEU A 63 -17.93 20.72 -15.88
CA LEU A 63 -17.14 21.61 -16.74
C LEU A 63 -17.39 21.33 -18.22
N LYS A 64 -17.50 20.05 -18.62
CA LYS A 64 -17.86 19.69 -20.01
C LYS A 64 -19.22 20.25 -20.40
N ASP A 65 -20.22 20.16 -19.51
CA ASP A 65 -21.56 20.71 -19.74
C ASP A 65 -21.51 22.24 -19.90
N THR A 66 -20.80 22.93 -18.99
CA THR A 66 -20.63 24.40 -19.00
C THR A 66 -19.96 24.90 -20.28
N TYR A 67 -18.95 24.18 -20.78
CA TYR A 67 -18.22 24.53 -22.00
C TYR A 67 -18.79 23.91 -23.28
N SER A 68 -19.88 23.13 -23.19
CA SER A 68 -20.61 22.62 -24.35
C SER A 68 -21.30 23.77 -25.10
N SER A 69 -21.60 23.58 -26.39
CA SER A 69 -22.29 24.59 -27.21
C SER A 69 -23.66 24.98 -26.66
N GLU A 70 -24.35 24.07 -25.99
CA GLU A 70 -25.69 24.26 -25.37
C GLU A 70 -25.60 24.95 -24.00
N GLY A 71 -24.66 24.53 -23.13
CA GLY A 71 -24.41 25.23 -21.86
C GLY A 71 -23.89 26.66 -22.07
N ALA A 72 -23.05 26.86 -23.10
CA ALA A 72 -22.56 28.17 -23.48
C ALA A 72 -23.62 29.05 -24.16
N SER A 73 -24.74 28.50 -24.64
CA SER A 73 -25.90 29.29 -25.10
C SER A 73 -26.90 29.59 -23.98
N MET A 74 -26.92 28.80 -22.90
CA MET A 74 -27.71 29.07 -21.70
C MET A 74 -27.14 30.25 -20.89
N PHE A 75 -25.82 30.47 -20.96
CA PHE A 75 -25.14 31.70 -20.56
C PHE A 75 -25.27 32.82 -21.62
N GLN A 76 -26.44 32.96 -22.24
CA GLN A 76 -26.80 34.22 -22.89
C GLN A 76 -26.85 35.29 -21.79
N LEU A 77 -25.71 35.95 -21.60
CA LEU A 77 -25.69 37.32 -21.10
C LEU A 77 -26.78 38.06 -21.86
N ASP A 78 -27.76 38.54 -21.13
CA ASP A 78 -28.75 39.49 -21.62
C ASP A 78 -28.02 40.45 -22.55
N GLN A 79 -28.39 40.45 -23.84
CA GLN A 79 -27.87 41.39 -24.82
C GLN A 79 -28.51 42.76 -24.55
N SER A 80 -28.43 43.26 -23.32
CA SER A 80 -28.53 44.67 -23.05
C SER A 80 -27.25 45.30 -23.60
N GLU A 81 -27.40 45.94 -24.75
CA GLU A 81 -26.41 46.73 -25.52
C GLU A 81 -25.04 46.89 -24.84
N SER A 82 -24.04 46.17 -25.35
CA SER A 82 -22.66 46.36 -24.94
C SER A 82 -22.26 47.82 -25.18
N PRO A 83 -21.79 48.57 -24.15
CA PRO A 83 -21.33 49.93 -24.32
C PRO A 83 -20.27 49.99 -25.43
N ALA A 84 -20.44 50.91 -26.38
CA ALA A 84 -19.55 51.09 -27.52
C ALA A 84 -18.10 51.26 -27.03
N GLY A 85 -17.30 50.19 -27.16
CA GLY A 85 -15.92 50.15 -26.67
C GLY A 85 -15.49 48.80 -26.10
N PHE A 86 -16.43 47.93 -25.68
CA PHE A 86 -16.09 46.56 -25.33
C PHE A 86 -16.10 45.66 -26.57
N GLY A 87 -14.91 45.20 -26.98
CA GLY A 87 -14.77 44.17 -28.01
C GLY A 87 -15.48 42.89 -27.59
N ALA A 88 -15.88 42.08 -28.58
CA ALA A 88 -16.52 40.79 -28.37
C ALA A 88 -15.78 39.98 -27.31
N TYR A 89 -16.48 39.56 -26.26
CA TYR A 89 -15.92 38.74 -25.19
C TYR A 89 -15.31 37.48 -25.79
N GLN A 90 -13.99 37.46 -25.89
CA GLN A 90 -13.27 36.37 -26.52
C GLN A 90 -13.33 35.19 -25.54
N ARG A 91 -14.23 34.23 -25.81
CA ARG A 91 -14.40 33.00 -25.02
C ARG A 91 -13.03 32.44 -24.69
N ALA A 92 -12.70 32.42 -23.40
CA ALA A 92 -11.36 32.15 -22.91
C ALA A 92 -10.79 30.86 -23.49
N SER A 93 -9.66 30.95 -24.18
CA SER A 93 -8.87 29.80 -24.65
C SER A 93 -8.38 28.88 -23.52
N GLY A 94 -8.57 29.28 -22.25
CA GLY A 94 -8.18 28.52 -21.05
C GLY A 94 -9.09 27.35 -20.67
N GLY A 95 -10.36 27.30 -21.07
CA GLY A 95 -11.29 26.22 -20.67
C GLY A 95 -10.89 24.82 -21.19
N LYS A 96 -10.33 24.76 -22.41
CA LYS A 96 -9.75 23.52 -22.97
C LYS A 96 -8.53 23.04 -22.19
N SER A 97 -7.75 23.95 -21.60
CA SER A 97 -6.59 23.60 -20.79
C SER A 97 -7.03 22.92 -19.48
N VAL A 98 -8.03 23.49 -18.79
CA VAL A 98 -8.54 22.95 -17.52
C VAL A 98 -9.19 21.56 -17.68
N LEU A 99 -9.98 21.36 -18.74
CA LEU A 99 -10.58 20.04 -19.03
C LEU A 99 -9.51 18.96 -19.24
N THR A 100 -8.49 19.25 -20.03
CA THR A 100 -7.36 18.33 -20.27
C THR A 100 -6.59 18.07 -18.98
N THR A 101 -6.34 19.11 -18.16
CA THR A 101 -5.67 18.94 -16.86
C THR A 101 -6.45 18.01 -15.94
N ILE A 102 -7.77 18.16 -15.81
CA ILE A 102 -8.57 17.27 -14.96
C ILE A 102 -8.56 15.83 -15.49
N GLN A 103 -8.65 15.65 -16.81
CA GLN A 103 -8.52 14.32 -17.43
C GLN A 103 -7.16 13.69 -17.12
N GLN A 104 -6.08 14.48 -17.18
CA GLN A 104 -4.74 14.02 -16.84
C GLN A 104 -4.67 13.62 -15.36
N VAL A 105 -5.18 14.44 -14.44
CA VAL A 105 -5.18 14.13 -13.00
C VAL A 105 -5.98 12.85 -12.70
N ILE A 106 -7.08 12.60 -13.41
CA ILE A 106 -7.82 11.32 -13.29
C ILE A 106 -6.94 10.15 -13.74
N ALA A 107 -6.28 10.25 -14.89
CA ALA A 107 -5.38 9.20 -15.39
C ALA A 107 -4.18 8.95 -14.46
N ASP A 108 -3.62 10.02 -13.89
CA ASP A 108 -2.53 9.94 -12.90
C ASP A 108 -3.02 9.25 -11.62
N THR A 109 -4.27 9.54 -11.18
CA THR A 109 -4.89 8.89 -10.01
C THR A 109 -5.10 7.39 -10.24
N GLU A 110 -5.51 6.98 -11.44
CA GLU A 110 -5.64 5.57 -11.81
C GLU A 110 -4.28 4.86 -11.81
N THR A 111 -3.26 5.51 -12.37
CA THR A 111 -1.88 4.98 -12.39
C THR A 111 -1.35 4.79 -10.98
N LEU A 112 -1.47 5.81 -10.12
CA LEU A 112 -1.05 5.74 -8.72
C LEU A 112 -1.79 4.65 -7.94
N SER A 113 -3.08 4.44 -8.22
CA SER A 113 -3.86 3.37 -7.59
C SER A 113 -3.38 1.98 -8.03
N ALA A 114 -3.02 1.82 -9.31
CA ALA A 114 -2.46 0.57 -9.82
C ALA A 114 -1.08 0.28 -9.23
N GLU A 115 -0.21 1.28 -9.12
CA GLU A 115 1.11 1.15 -8.48
C GLU A 115 0.97 0.78 -7.00
N ALA A 116 0.05 1.43 -6.27
CA ALA A 116 -0.23 1.08 -4.88
C ALA A 116 -0.72 -0.37 -4.73
N ALA A 117 -1.58 -0.84 -5.65
CA ALA A 117 -2.05 -2.23 -5.64
C ALA A 117 -0.93 -3.23 -5.93
N GLN A 118 0.00 -2.89 -6.83
CA GLN A 118 1.18 -3.73 -7.08
C GLN A 118 2.12 -3.75 -5.86
N ALA A 119 2.33 -2.60 -5.21
CA ALA A 119 3.14 -2.51 -4.01
C ALA A 119 2.55 -3.35 -2.87
N GLU A 120 1.23 -3.30 -2.66
CA GLU A 120 0.54 -4.14 -1.66
C GLU A 120 0.69 -5.63 -1.98
N ALA A 121 0.54 -6.02 -3.25
CA ALA A 121 0.71 -7.42 -3.65
C ALA A 121 2.14 -7.92 -3.39
N ALA A 122 3.15 -7.10 -3.67
CA ALA A 122 4.55 -7.42 -3.38
C ALA A 122 4.81 -7.50 -1.87
N ALA A 123 4.27 -6.56 -1.08
CA ALA A 123 4.39 -6.57 0.37
C ALA A 123 3.75 -7.83 0.99
N GLN A 124 2.57 -8.23 0.50
CA GLN A 124 1.90 -9.45 0.93
C GLN A 124 2.73 -10.70 0.61
N GLN A 125 3.26 -10.82 -0.61
CA GLN A 125 4.12 -11.94 -0.99
C GLN A 125 5.39 -12.04 -0.13
N ASN A 126 6.04 -10.89 0.12
CA ASN A 126 7.23 -10.84 0.96
C ASN A 126 6.93 -11.28 2.40
N TYR A 127 5.79 -10.85 2.94
CA TYR A 127 5.34 -11.27 4.27
C TYR A 127 5.04 -12.77 4.34
N GLU A 128 4.35 -13.32 3.34
CA GLU A 128 4.04 -14.76 3.26
C GLU A 128 5.32 -15.61 3.18
N ALA A 129 6.29 -15.18 2.36
CA ALA A 129 7.59 -15.83 2.27
C ALA A 129 8.34 -15.80 3.61
N PHE A 130 8.43 -14.61 4.23
CA PHE A 130 9.04 -14.45 5.54
C PHE A 130 8.37 -15.32 6.63
N ALA A 131 7.04 -15.37 6.64
CA ALA A 131 6.28 -16.19 7.60
C ALA A 131 6.55 -17.68 7.41
N ALA A 132 6.61 -18.17 6.17
CA ALA A 132 6.94 -19.55 5.86
C ALA A 132 8.37 -19.91 6.27
N GLU A 133 9.36 -19.09 5.88
CA GLU A 133 10.78 -19.30 6.24
C GLU A 133 10.99 -19.29 7.76
N THR A 134 10.31 -18.38 8.46
CA THR A 134 10.38 -18.29 9.92
C THR A 134 9.77 -19.51 10.59
N ALA A 135 8.62 -19.99 10.09
CA ALA A 135 7.98 -21.20 10.61
C ALA A 135 8.88 -22.43 10.45
N ASP A 136 9.51 -22.57 9.28
CA ASP A 136 10.46 -23.66 9.00
C ASP A 136 11.70 -23.57 9.88
N ALA A 137 12.28 -22.37 10.05
CA ALA A 137 13.43 -22.15 10.92
C ALA A 137 13.11 -22.49 12.38
N VAL A 138 11.96 -22.05 12.90
CA VAL A 138 11.51 -22.38 14.25
C VAL A 138 11.33 -23.88 14.42
N LYS A 139 10.72 -24.56 13.44
CA LYS A 139 10.54 -26.01 13.46
C LYS A 139 11.88 -26.75 13.53
N LEU A 140 12.82 -26.41 12.65
CA LEU A 140 14.14 -27.05 12.59
C LEU A 140 14.93 -26.84 13.89
N LYS A 141 14.92 -25.62 14.45
CA LYS A 141 15.61 -25.33 15.71
C LYS A 141 14.99 -26.08 16.89
N ARG A 142 13.66 -26.16 16.97
CA ARG A 142 12.95 -26.97 17.99
C ARG A 142 13.27 -28.46 17.87
N GLU A 143 13.37 -29.00 16.66
CA GLU A 143 13.83 -30.37 16.44
C GLU A 143 15.28 -30.56 16.89
N GLY A 144 16.16 -29.57 16.67
CA GLY A 144 17.52 -29.54 17.17
C GLY A 144 17.60 -29.61 18.70
N ILE A 145 16.84 -28.75 19.39
CA ILE A 145 16.73 -28.75 20.86
C ILE A 145 16.31 -30.12 21.38
N ARG A 146 15.29 -30.73 20.76
CA ARG A 146 14.82 -32.07 21.16
C ARG A 146 15.92 -33.13 21.02
N LYS A 147 16.67 -33.13 19.91
CA LYS A 147 17.75 -34.09 19.68
C LYS A 147 18.88 -33.92 20.71
N LEU A 148 19.22 -32.69 21.07
CA LEU A 148 20.23 -32.40 22.10
C LEU A 148 19.76 -32.91 23.47
N ASN A 149 18.51 -32.67 23.85
CA ASN A 149 17.94 -33.15 25.11
C ASN A 149 17.84 -34.69 25.16
N ASP A 150 17.46 -35.35 24.06
CA ASP A 150 17.39 -36.81 23.98
C ASP A 150 18.77 -37.47 24.12
N LYS A 151 19.85 -36.76 23.73
CA LYS A 151 21.23 -37.23 23.92
C LYS A 151 21.62 -37.22 25.40
N HIS A 152 21.14 -36.26 26.18
CA HIS A 152 21.32 -36.25 27.65
C HIS A 152 20.61 -37.42 28.32
N ALA A 153 19.38 -37.74 27.89
CA ALA A 153 18.57 -38.77 28.52
C ALA A 153 19.09 -40.21 28.32
N LYS A 154 20.05 -40.41 27.40
CA LYS A 154 20.62 -41.73 27.05
C LYS A 154 22.04 -41.95 27.58
N GLN A 155 22.66 -40.97 28.21
CA GLN A 155 24.01 -41.03 28.81
C GLN A 155 23.92 -41.23 30.33
#